data_AF-A0A357TIY4-F1
#
_entry.id   AF-A0A357TIY4-F1
#
_cell.length_a   1.000
_cell.length_b   1.000
_cell.length_c   1.000
_cell.angle_alpha   90.00
_cell.angle_beta   90.00
_cell.angle_gamma   90.00
#
_symmetry.space_group_name_H-M   'P 1'
#
loop_
_entity.id
_entity.type
_entity.pdbx_description
1 polymer ?
#
loop_
_entity_poly.entity_id
_entity_poly.type
_entity_poly.pdbx_seq_one_letter_code
_entity_poly.pdbx_strand_id
1 'polypeptide(L)'
;MLRAAAFASGRQVSKVETLALHRISDSEWADRLFVRTLAAKGSDNRYDAIDDGLQRGVLAYADGSGETITELPEIIAGATLVRTHPKDAGISGNEFLSFEINLPANLYVASDAKAAPPVWLKGGFAKIEGAVVTSRGNRFDVYQRYASAGRVTLGGNHGGGEKPGSMYQVYLTKAGLKKVNLAGSVKAMDKADPVHGREIFFGRGTCFACHKAAGQGITLGPDLNGIRTRRDIEYVIRSILIPDEYIVEGFQQTSLAMKDGRKLFGMIQEETAETVKIYLPTGEQVVVRAADILKRDDAKNSGMPSSFIYTLSDKDVADLTAWIMTLQ
;
A
#
# COMPACT_ATOMS: atom_id res chain seq x y z
N MET A 1 22.99 4.16 -7.37
CA MET A 1 22.40 3.43 -8.52
C MET A 1 23.21 2.16 -8.74
N LEU A 2 22.55 1.05 -9.01
CA LEU A 2 23.20 -0.18 -9.47
C LEU A 2 23.23 -0.16 -11.00
N ARG A 3 24.35 -0.53 -11.59
CA ARG A 3 24.49 -0.68 -13.05
C ARG A 3 24.87 -2.11 -13.33
N ALA A 4 24.13 -2.78 -14.22
CA ALA A 4 24.34 -4.17 -14.56
C ALA A 4 24.38 -4.36 -16.07
N ALA A 5 25.26 -5.26 -16.54
CA ALA A 5 25.29 -5.73 -17.92
C ALA A 5 25.69 -7.21 -17.95
N ALA A 6 25.17 -7.95 -18.91
CA ALA A 6 25.55 -9.34 -19.15
C ALA A 6 26.86 -9.39 -19.94
N PHE A 7 27.71 -10.35 -19.59
CA PHE A 7 28.97 -10.63 -20.26
C PHE A 7 29.00 -12.09 -20.73
N ALA A 8 29.54 -12.33 -21.92
CA ALA A 8 29.87 -13.65 -22.42
C ALA A 8 31.35 -13.66 -22.81
N SER A 9 32.13 -14.58 -22.26
CA SER A 9 33.58 -14.71 -22.52
C SER A 9 34.36 -13.40 -22.36
N GLY A 10 34.04 -12.62 -21.33
CA GLY A 10 34.68 -11.33 -21.04
C GLY A 10 34.23 -10.16 -21.91
N ARG A 11 33.32 -10.37 -22.88
CA ARG A 11 32.73 -9.31 -23.71
C ARG A 11 31.32 -8.99 -23.27
N GLN A 12 31.00 -7.71 -23.14
CA GLN A 12 29.65 -7.25 -22.83
C GLN A 12 28.69 -7.59 -23.98
N VAL A 13 27.56 -8.22 -23.67
CA VAL A 13 26.54 -8.67 -24.65
C VAL A 13 25.17 -8.03 -24.45
N SER A 14 24.97 -7.26 -23.37
CA SER A 14 23.73 -6.49 -23.15
C SER A 14 24.00 -4.99 -23.08
N LYS A 15 22.93 -4.18 -23.13
CA LYS A 15 23.00 -2.78 -22.67
C LYS A 15 23.31 -2.73 -21.17
N VAL A 16 23.86 -1.61 -20.72
CA VAL A 16 24.01 -1.33 -19.28
C VAL A 16 22.66 -0.86 -18.76
N GLU A 17 21.98 -1.73 -18.03
CA GLU A 17 20.76 -1.39 -17.32
C GLU A 17 21.12 -0.66 -16.03
N THR A 18 20.38 0.41 -15.73
CA THR A 18 20.60 1.22 -14.53
C THR A 18 19.37 1.13 -13.65
N LEU A 19 19.57 0.63 -12.43
CA LEU A 19 18.55 0.57 -11.40
C LEU A 19 18.85 1.65 -10.37
N ALA A 20 17.90 2.58 -10.18
CA ALA A 20 17.94 3.48 -9.04
C ALA A 20 17.73 2.64 -7.77
N LEU A 21 18.71 2.64 -6.89
CA LEU A 21 18.61 2.01 -5.57
C LEU A 21 18.53 3.12 -4.53
N HIS A 22 17.54 3.04 -3.67
CA HIS A 22 17.48 3.82 -2.44
C HIS A 22 18.14 3.01 -1.33
N ARG A 23 19.27 3.48 -0.81
CA ARG A 23 19.86 2.87 0.38
C ARG A 23 19.00 3.32 1.56
N ILE A 24 18.32 2.37 2.18
CA ILE A 24 17.62 2.59 3.44
C ILE A 24 18.64 2.96 4.53
N SER A 25 18.28 3.93 5.38
CA SER A 25 19.09 4.30 6.54
C SER A 25 19.07 3.21 7.61
N ASP A 26 20.00 3.27 8.57
CA ASP A 26 19.98 2.34 9.71
C ASP A 26 18.73 2.58 10.59
N SER A 27 18.24 3.83 10.66
CA SER A 27 16.98 4.19 11.31
C SER A 27 15.78 3.52 10.61
N GLU A 28 15.69 3.62 9.28
CA GLU A 28 14.63 2.96 8.53
C GLU A 28 14.71 1.44 8.65
N TRP A 29 15.91 0.86 8.58
CA TRP A 29 16.11 -0.58 8.74
C TRP A 29 15.64 -1.12 10.10
N ALA A 30 15.91 -0.36 11.17
CA ALA A 30 15.52 -0.71 12.53
C ALA A 30 14.01 -0.57 12.77
N ASP A 31 13.34 0.29 12.00
CA ASP A 31 11.96 0.67 12.26
C ASP A 31 10.95 0.07 11.29
N ARG A 32 11.36 -0.25 10.06
CA ARG A 32 10.49 -0.79 9.00
C ARG A 32 10.50 -2.31 8.95
N LEU A 33 9.31 -2.89 8.74
CA LEU A 33 9.15 -4.33 8.55
C LEU A 33 9.44 -4.69 7.09
N PHE A 34 10.37 -5.62 6.89
CA PHE A 34 10.73 -6.16 5.58
C PHE A 34 10.43 -7.65 5.52
N VAL A 35 9.87 -8.07 4.38
CA VAL A 35 9.75 -9.49 4.02
C VAL A 35 10.89 -9.85 3.07
N ARG A 36 11.63 -10.91 3.39
CA ARG A 36 12.81 -11.37 2.63
C ARG A 36 12.71 -12.86 2.34
N THR A 37 13.56 -13.32 1.41
CA THR A 37 13.73 -14.75 1.07
C THR A 37 12.41 -15.49 0.82
N LEU A 38 11.47 -14.83 0.15
CA LEU A 38 10.14 -15.37 -0.14
C LEU A 38 10.25 -16.57 -1.09
N ALA A 39 9.69 -17.71 -0.68
CA ALA A 39 9.72 -18.95 -1.44
C ALA A 39 8.42 -19.75 -1.26
N ALA A 40 7.91 -20.31 -2.35
CA ALA A 40 6.73 -21.16 -2.39
C ALA A 40 7.13 -22.59 -2.79
N LYS A 41 7.05 -23.53 -1.85
CA LYS A 41 7.43 -24.93 -2.07
C LYS A 41 6.45 -25.62 -3.03
N GLY A 42 6.96 -26.23 -4.09
CA GLY A 42 6.12 -26.92 -5.08
C GLY A 42 5.38 -25.99 -6.04
N SER A 43 5.83 -24.73 -6.17
CA SER A 43 5.36 -23.78 -7.16
C SER A 43 6.53 -23.06 -7.83
N ASP A 44 6.47 -22.93 -9.15
CA ASP A 44 7.40 -22.10 -9.94
C ASP A 44 6.83 -20.69 -10.18
N ASN A 45 5.65 -20.39 -9.62
CA ASN A 45 5.01 -19.09 -9.80
C ASN A 45 5.73 -18.02 -8.98
N ARG A 46 5.70 -16.78 -9.49
CA ARG A 46 6.30 -15.64 -8.81
C ARG A 46 5.40 -15.13 -7.69
N TYR A 47 6.02 -14.89 -6.55
CA TYR A 47 5.46 -14.16 -5.42
C TYR A 47 6.28 -12.88 -5.23
N ASP A 48 5.69 -11.87 -4.62
CA ASP A 48 6.44 -10.72 -4.14
C ASP A 48 5.83 -10.11 -2.88
N ALA A 49 6.60 -9.23 -2.26
CA ALA A 49 6.18 -8.43 -1.12
C ALA A 49 6.17 -6.95 -1.51
N ILE A 50 5.10 -6.27 -1.14
CA ILE A 50 4.98 -4.81 -1.23
C ILE A 50 4.99 -4.29 0.20
N ASP A 51 6.12 -3.74 0.62
CA ASP A 51 6.28 -3.16 1.95
C ASP A 51 5.37 -1.95 2.13
N ASP A 52 4.63 -1.91 3.24
CA ASP A 52 3.70 -0.84 3.62
C ASP A 52 2.63 -0.48 2.56
N GLY A 53 2.28 -1.44 1.70
CA GLY A 53 1.54 -1.17 0.47
C GLY A 53 0.05 -1.51 0.46
N LEU A 54 -0.52 -2.14 1.50
CA LEU A 54 -1.91 -2.60 1.43
C LEU A 54 -2.90 -1.44 1.49
N GLN A 55 -3.57 -1.15 0.39
CA GLN A 55 -4.64 -0.16 0.34
C GLN A 55 -5.69 -0.56 -0.71
N ARG A 56 -6.81 0.15 -0.76
CA ARG A 56 -7.80 -0.07 -1.81
C ARG A 56 -7.17 0.25 -3.18
N GLY A 57 -7.53 -0.52 -4.19
CA GLY A 57 -7.02 -0.39 -5.55
C GLY A 57 -5.73 -1.15 -5.84
N VAL A 58 -5.00 -1.65 -4.83
CA VAL A 58 -3.78 -2.45 -5.08
C VAL A 58 -4.14 -3.85 -5.58
N LEU A 59 -3.25 -4.43 -6.38
CA LEU A 59 -3.41 -5.79 -6.89
C LEU A 59 -3.43 -6.82 -5.76
N ALA A 60 -4.43 -7.69 -5.77
CA ALA A 60 -4.58 -8.77 -4.78
C ALA A 60 -3.52 -9.87 -4.95
N TYR A 61 -3.07 -10.09 -6.20
CA TYR A 61 -2.20 -11.20 -6.57
C TYR A 61 -1.02 -10.76 -7.45
N ALA A 62 0.00 -11.61 -7.51
CA ALA A 62 1.22 -11.39 -8.28
C ALA A 62 1.12 -11.80 -9.77
N ASP A 63 -0.01 -12.40 -10.17
CA ASP A 63 -0.21 -13.00 -11.49
C ASP A 63 -0.54 -12.00 -12.61
N GLY A 64 -0.71 -10.72 -12.29
CA GLY A 64 -1.08 -9.68 -13.25
C GLY A 64 -2.55 -9.74 -13.72
N SER A 65 -3.42 -10.48 -13.02
CA SER A 65 -4.85 -10.63 -13.37
C SER A 65 -5.69 -9.35 -13.32
N GLY A 66 -5.14 -8.26 -12.79
CA GLY A 66 -5.85 -7.00 -12.58
C GLY A 66 -6.89 -7.03 -11.46
N GLU A 67 -6.98 -8.12 -10.69
CA GLU A 67 -7.85 -8.18 -9.50
C GLU A 67 -7.26 -7.30 -8.39
N THR A 68 -8.08 -6.41 -7.83
CA THR A 68 -7.66 -5.40 -6.86
C THR A 68 -8.44 -5.52 -5.56
N ILE A 69 -7.88 -5.02 -4.46
CA ILE A 69 -8.55 -4.92 -3.17
C ILE A 69 -9.53 -3.75 -3.19
N THR A 70 -10.79 -3.98 -2.83
CA THR A 70 -11.83 -2.94 -2.77
C THR A 70 -12.23 -2.60 -1.34
N GLU A 71 -12.18 -3.57 -0.43
CA GLU A 71 -12.45 -3.38 0.99
C GLU A 71 -11.42 -4.14 1.82
N LEU A 72 -11.09 -3.61 3.00
CA LEU A 72 -10.21 -4.25 3.98
C LEU A 72 -10.51 -3.73 5.38
N PRO A 73 -10.24 -4.51 6.45
CA PRO A 73 -10.25 -4.00 7.81
C PRO A 73 -9.22 -2.90 8.01
N GLU A 74 -9.58 -1.85 8.75
CA GLU A 74 -8.69 -0.72 9.02
C GLU A 74 -7.36 -1.13 9.66
N ILE A 75 -7.38 -2.13 10.56
CA ILE A 75 -6.18 -2.59 11.29
C ILE A 75 -5.08 -3.18 10.40
N ILE A 76 -5.41 -3.62 9.19
CA ILE A 76 -4.43 -4.12 8.22
C ILE A 76 -4.17 -3.12 7.08
N ALA A 77 -4.82 -1.96 7.10
CA ALA A 77 -4.54 -0.94 6.11
C ALA A 77 -3.07 -0.50 6.24
N GLY A 78 -2.40 -0.37 5.09
CA GLY A 78 -0.98 -0.08 4.96
C GLY A 78 -0.06 -1.21 5.40
N ALA A 79 -0.56 -2.41 5.66
CA ALA A 79 0.28 -3.57 5.93
C ALA A 79 1.21 -3.89 4.76
N THR A 80 2.36 -4.50 5.05
CA THR A 80 3.15 -5.19 4.04
C THR A 80 2.30 -6.31 3.44
N LEU A 81 2.11 -6.27 2.12
CA LEU A 81 1.32 -7.23 1.38
C LEU A 81 2.25 -8.24 0.71
N VAL A 82 2.10 -9.52 1.03
CA VAL A 82 2.72 -10.60 0.28
C VAL A 82 1.72 -11.10 -0.75
N ARG A 83 1.93 -10.74 -2.02
CA ARG A 83 1.04 -11.14 -3.10
C ARG A 83 1.29 -12.58 -3.47
N THR A 84 0.26 -13.39 -3.26
CA THR A 84 0.25 -14.81 -3.60
C THR A 84 -0.15 -15.02 -5.05
N HIS A 85 -0.16 -16.27 -5.50
CA HIS A 85 -0.47 -16.63 -6.88
C HIS A 85 -1.71 -17.55 -6.98
N PRO A 86 -2.79 -17.15 -7.68
CA PRO A 86 -4.05 -17.91 -7.74
C PRO A 86 -3.92 -19.35 -8.24
N LYS A 87 -2.97 -19.63 -9.14
CA LYS A 87 -2.72 -21.00 -9.64
C LYS A 87 -2.27 -21.98 -8.56
N ASP A 88 -1.81 -21.48 -7.41
CA ASP A 88 -1.32 -22.31 -6.30
C ASP A 88 -2.42 -22.62 -5.28
N ALA A 89 -3.66 -22.20 -5.53
CA ALA A 89 -4.79 -22.39 -4.62
C ALA A 89 -5.05 -23.86 -4.24
N GLY A 90 -4.67 -24.81 -5.11
CA GLY A 90 -4.80 -26.25 -4.88
C GLY A 90 -3.71 -26.89 -4.04
N ILE A 91 -2.64 -26.16 -3.71
CA ILE A 91 -1.52 -26.71 -2.92
C ILE A 91 -1.98 -26.99 -1.49
N SER A 92 -1.59 -28.15 -0.97
CA SER A 92 -1.90 -28.63 0.37
C SER A 92 -0.62 -28.93 1.16
N GLY A 93 -0.75 -29.33 2.43
CA GLY A 93 0.36 -29.64 3.33
C GLY A 93 0.70 -28.49 4.29
N ASN A 94 1.61 -28.77 5.23
CA ASN A 94 1.93 -27.86 6.34
C ASN A 94 3.05 -26.88 6.03
N GLU A 95 3.76 -27.07 4.92
CA GLU A 95 4.86 -26.21 4.49
C GLU A 95 4.69 -25.86 3.02
N PHE A 96 4.39 -24.60 2.75
CA PHE A 96 4.20 -24.08 1.41
C PHE A 96 4.93 -22.75 1.24
N LEU A 97 4.38 -21.67 1.80
CA LEU A 97 4.94 -20.33 1.67
C LEU A 97 5.86 -20.04 2.85
N SER A 98 7.11 -19.65 2.56
CA SER A 98 8.08 -19.28 3.59
C SER A 98 8.79 -17.98 3.25
N PHE A 99 9.14 -17.21 4.28
CA PHE A 99 9.85 -15.95 4.17
C PHE A 99 10.50 -15.57 5.51
N GLU A 100 11.39 -14.60 5.50
CA GLU A 100 12.00 -14.02 6.69
C GLU A 100 11.45 -12.62 6.97
N ILE A 101 11.25 -12.30 8.25
CA ILE A 101 10.91 -10.96 8.73
C ILE A 101 11.99 -10.43 9.67
N ASN A 102 12.39 -9.16 9.51
CA ASN A 102 13.44 -8.55 10.32
C ASN A 102 12.95 -8.06 11.70
N LEU A 103 11.65 -7.78 11.84
CA LEU A 103 11.02 -7.30 13.08
C LEU A 103 9.87 -8.21 13.48
N PRO A 104 9.51 -8.25 14.78
CA PRO A 104 8.27 -8.87 15.21
C PRO A 104 7.05 -8.25 14.52
N ALA A 105 6.09 -9.08 14.12
CA ALA A 105 4.94 -8.68 13.32
C ALA A 105 3.63 -9.30 13.80
N ASN A 106 2.53 -8.62 13.55
CA ASN A 106 1.22 -9.26 13.43
C ASN A 106 1.10 -9.80 12.01
N LEU A 107 0.98 -11.12 11.89
CA LEU A 107 0.80 -11.82 10.63
C LEU A 107 -0.69 -12.09 10.41
N TYR A 108 -1.18 -11.65 9.26
CA TYR A 108 -2.56 -11.83 8.83
C TYR A 108 -2.62 -12.74 7.61
N VAL A 109 -3.60 -13.64 7.62
CA VAL A 109 -3.94 -14.49 6.48
C VAL A 109 -5.42 -14.29 6.19
N ALA A 110 -5.73 -13.81 4.98
CA ALA A 110 -7.09 -13.68 4.49
C ALA A 110 -7.44 -14.90 3.62
N SER A 111 -8.39 -15.71 4.10
CA SER A 111 -8.79 -16.97 3.48
C SER A 111 -10.20 -16.86 2.91
N ASP A 112 -10.45 -17.48 1.76
CA ASP A 112 -11.73 -17.39 1.03
C ASP A 112 -12.89 -17.79 1.96
N ALA A 113 -13.81 -16.86 2.20
CA ALA A 113 -14.91 -17.05 3.15
C ALA A 113 -15.93 -18.10 2.68
N LYS A 114 -15.92 -18.49 1.40
CA LYS A 114 -16.78 -19.55 0.84
C LYS A 114 -16.14 -20.94 0.96
N ALA A 115 -14.85 -21.02 1.23
CA ALA A 115 -14.12 -22.28 1.37
C ALA A 115 -13.83 -22.60 2.84
N ALA A 116 -13.67 -23.88 3.15
CA ALA A 116 -13.20 -24.28 4.46
C ALA A 116 -11.74 -23.83 4.63
N PRO A 117 -11.40 -23.03 5.67
CA PRO A 117 -10.02 -22.61 5.88
C PRO A 117 -9.12 -23.82 6.19
N PRO A 118 -7.82 -23.76 5.85
CA PRO A 118 -6.87 -24.80 6.20
C PRO A 118 -6.82 -25.11 7.70
N VAL A 119 -6.48 -26.35 8.05
CA VAL A 119 -6.36 -26.77 9.46
C VAL A 119 -5.29 -25.98 10.21
N TRP A 120 -4.14 -25.73 9.57
CA TRP A 120 -3.06 -24.93 10.15
C TRP A 120 -3.49 -23.49 10.46
N LEU A 121 -4.41 -22.94 9.65
CA LEU A 121 -4.93 -21.60 9.82
C LEU A 121 -5.89 -21.55 11.02
N LYS A 122 -6.88 -22.46 11.06
CA LYS A 122 -7.83 -22.58 12.17
C LYS A 122 -7.17 -22.87 13.51
N GLY A 123 -6.13 -23.70 13.54
CA GLY A 123 -5.44 -24.07 14.77
C GLY A 123 -4.40 -23.05 15.24
N GLY A 124 -3.90 -22.21 14.33
CA GLY A 124 -2.79 -21.30 14.61
C GLY A 124 -3.17 -19.82 14.72
N PHE A 125 -4.32 -19.41 14.20
CA PHE A 125 -4.67 -18.00 14.06
C PHE A 125 -6.05 -17.69 14.65
N ALA A 126 -6.20 -16.49 15.22
CA ALA A 126 -7.47 -15.98 15.69
C ALA A 126 -8.17 -15.20 14.57
N LYS A 127 -9.44 -15.47 14.31
CA LYS A 127 -10.24 -14.67 13.35
C LYS A 127 -10.49 -13.28 13.92
N ILE A 128 -10.33 -12.25 13.09
CA ILE A 128 -10.62 -10.85 13.46
C ILE A 128 -11.92 -10.35 12.81
N GLU A 129 -12.42 -9.21 13.27
CA GLU A 129 -13.58 -8.54 12.66
C GLU A 129 -13.23 -7.94 11.28
N GLY A 130 -14.21 -7.94 10.39
CA GLY A 130 -14.07 -7.45 9.03
C GLY A 130 -13.61 -8.53 8.04
N ALA A 131 -13.42 -8.11 6.80
CA ALA A 131 -12.98 -8.97 5.71
C ALA A 131 -12.24 -8.16 4.65
N VAL A 132 -11.41 -8.84 3.87
CA VAL A 132 -10.90 -8.31 2.62
C VAL A 132 -11.88 -8.65 1.50
N VAL A 133 -12.18 -7.68 0.64
CA VAL A 133 -13.01 -7.87 -0.55
C VAL A 133 -12.21 -7.45 -1.78
N THR A 134 -12.35 -8.19 -2.88
CA THR A 134 -11.69 -7.88 -4.15
C THR A 134 -12.66 -7.33 -5.19
N SER A 135 -12.13 -6.76 -6.27
CA SER A 135 -12.89 -6.23 -7.41
C SER A 135 -13.69 -7.28 -8.19
N ARG A 136 -13.45 -8.57 -7.93
CA ARG A 136 -14.26 -9.69 -8.44
C ARG A 136 -15.37 -10.11 -7.48
N GLY A 137 -15.53 -9.42 -6.35
CA GLY A 137 -16.53 -9.73 -5.32
C GLY A 137 -16.15 -10.93 -4.44
N ASN A 138 -14.89 -11.37 -4.46
CA ASN A 138 -14.43 -12.41 -3.55
C ASN A 138 -14.24 -11.81 -2.15
N ARG A 139 -14.78 -12.49 -1.13
CA ARG A 139 -14.69 -12.08 0.27
C ARG A 139 -13.78 -13.04 1.02
N PHE A 140 -12.87 -12.50 1.82
CA PHE A 140 -11.89 -13.27 2.59
C PHE A 140 -11.99 -12.93 4.07
N ASP A 141 -12.23 -13.95 4.89
CA ASP A 141 -12.14 -13.85 6.34
C ASP A 141 -10.68 -13.68 6.75
N VAL A 142 -10.41 -12.74 7.66
CA VAL A 142 -9.04 -12.42 8.09
C VAL A 142 -8.72 -13.08 9.43
N TYR A 143 -7.55 -13.69 9.49
CA TYR A 143 -7.05 -14.39 10.67
C TYR A 143 -5.68 -13.85 11.05
N GLN A 144 -5.41 -13.66 12.33
CA GLN A 144 -4.20 -13.04 12.86
C GLN A 144 -3.45 -13.97 13.82
N ARG A 145 -2.12 -13.91 13.76
CA ARG A 145 -1.21 -14.45 14.79
C ARG A 145 0.00 -13.53 14.95
N TYR A 146 0.57 -13.47 16.15
CA TYR A 146 1.90 -12.88 16.35
C TYR A 146 3.00 -13.73 15.70
N ALA A 147 4.01 -13.09 15.12
CA ALA A 147 5.21 -13.71 14.60
C ALA A 147 6.45 -12.97 15.11
N SER A 148 7.39 -13.72 15.71
CA SER A 148 8.70 -13.17 16.06
C SER A 148 9.53 -12.90 14.80
N ALA A 149 10.52 -12.00 14.91
CA ALA A 149 11.53 -11.83 13.86
C ALA A 149 12.20 -13.18 13.51
N GLY A 150 12.51 -13.38 12.24
CA GLY A 150 13.08 -14.61 11.70
C GLY A 150 12.18 -15.29 10.66
N ARG A 151 12.38 -16.60 10.50
CA ARG A 151 11.69 -17.40 9.48
C ARG A 151 10.23 -17.66 9.85
N VAL A 152 9.33 -17.38 8.90
CA VAL A 152 7.90 -17.71 8.92
C VAL A 152 7.62 -18.76 7.86
N THR A 153 6.80 -19.76 8.21
CA THR A 153 6.29 -20.78 7.28
C THR A 153 4.78 -20.90 7.42
N LEU A 154 4.07 -20.91 6.30
CA LEU A 154 2.63 -21.15 6.17
C LEU A 154 2.39 -22.42 5.36
N GLY A 155 1.29 -23.10 5.65
CA GLY A 155 0.87 -24.29 4.90
C GLY A 155 0.15 -23.94 3.61
N GLY A 156 -0.21 -24.96 2.84
CA GLY A 156 -0.98 -24.83 1.61
C GLY A 156 -2.39 -24.29 1.83
N ASN A 157 -2.98 -23.75 0.76
CA ASN A 157 -4.33 -23.16 0.77
C ASN A 157 -5.45 -24.20 0.83
N HIS A 158 -5.22 -25.40 0.31
CA HIS A 158 -6.24 -26.43 0.28
C HIS A 158 -6.25 -27.23 1.59
N GLY A 159 -7.27 -26.97 2.42
CA GLY A 159 -7.49 -27.60 3.72
C GLY A 159 -8.28 -28.93 3.69
N GLY A 160 -8.67 -29.41 2.50
CA GLY A 160 -9.62 -30.52 2.27
C GLY A 160 -10.91 -30.07 1.56
N GLY A 161 -11.62 -30.99 0.90
CA GLY A 161 -12.83 -30.76 0.07
C GLY A 161 -12.61 -31.04 -1.42
N GLU A 162 -13.65 -30.96 -2.26
CA GLU A 162 -13.54 -31.28 -3.70
C GLU A 162 -12.77 -30.22 -4.53
N LYS A 163 -12.87 -28.94 -4.16
CA LYS A 163 -12.21 -27.85 -4.88
C LYS A 163 -11.59 -26.85 -3.90
N PRO A 164 -10.38 -26.34 -4.20
CA PRO A 164 -9.83 -25.22 -3.44
C PRO A 164 -10.67 -23.96 -3.67
N GLY A 165 -10.82 -23.14 -2.63
CA GLY A 165 -11.26 -21.76 -2.78
C GLY A 165 -10.19 -20.90 -3.43
N SER A 166 -10.43 -19.59 -3.49
CA SER A 166 -9.43 -18.61 -3.93
C SER A 166 -8.15 -18.72 -3.08
N MET A 167 -7.00 -18.44 -3.68
CA MET A 167 -5.71 -18.48 -2.96
C MET A 167 -5.74 -17.47 -1.81
N TYR A 168 -5.30 -17.88 -0.62
CA TYR A 168 -5.20 -16.96 0.52
C TYR A 168 -4.27 -15.79 0.20
N GLN A 169 -4.51 -14.66 0.86
CA GLN A 169 -3.66 -13.48 0.81
C GLN A 169 -2.96 -13.30 2.16
N VAL A 170 -1.75 -12.72 2.16
CA VAL A 170 -0.93 -12.59 3.37
C VAL A 170 -0.55 -11.12 3.58
N TYR A 171 -0.72 -10.65 4.81
CA TYR A 171 -0.37 -9.28 5.20
C TYR A 171 0.40 -9.28 6.52
N LEU A 172 1.25 -8.28 6.71
CA LEU A 172 2.01 -8.11 7.93
C LEU A 172 2.03 -6.66 8.38
N THR A 173 1.80 -6.43 9.67
CA THR A 173 2.08 -5.14 10.31
C THR A 173 3.15 -5.32 11.38
N LYS A 174 3.99 -4.31 11.60
CA LYS A 174 4.93 -4.33 12.71
C LYS A 174 4.17 -4.50 14.03
N ALA A 175 4.64 -5.41 14.88
CA ALA A 175 4.03 -5.63 16.19
C ALA A 175 4.26 -4.43 17.11
N GLY A 176 3.34 -4.21 18.05
CA GLY A 176 3.44 -3.13 19.03
C GLY A 176 3.07 -1.74 18.51
N LEU A 177 2.72 -1.60 17.24
CA LEU A 177 2.06 -0.38 16.74
C LEU A 177 0.68 -0.26 17.39
N LYS A 178 0.41 0.92 17.93
CA LYS A 178 -0.91 1.29 18.47
C LYS A 178 -1.54 2.27 17.50
N LYS A 179 -2.88 2.27 17.45
CA LYS A 179 -3.64 3.28 16.72
C LYS A 179 -3.23 4.67 17.24
N VAL A 180 -2.63 5.46 16.35
CA VAL A 180 -2.18 6.83 16.61
C VAL A 180 -3.40 7.73 16.78
N ASN A 181 -3.25 8.82 17.50
CA ASN A 181 -4.31 9.80 17.62
C ASN A 181 -3.74 11.22 17.63
N LEU A 182 -4.60 12.20 17.35
CA LEU A 182 -4.23 13.60 17.26
C LEU A 182 -3.50 14.10 18.52
N ALA A 183 -4.00 13.76 19.71
CA ALA A 183 -3.42 14.23 20.96
C ALA A 183 -2.00 13.69 21.20
N GLY A 184 -1.78 12.41 20.89
CA GLY A 184 -0.46 11.78 20.96
C GLY A 184 0.54 12.43 20.00
N SER A 185 0.17 12.60 18.73
CA SER A 185 1.00 13.24 17.71
C SER A 185 1.29 14.70 18.04
N VAL A 186 0.30 15.47 18.49
CA VAL A 186 0.50 16.88 18.92
C VAL A 186 1.48 16.94 20.09
N LYS A 187 1.34 16.07 21.09
CA LYS A 187 2.28 16.00 22.22
C LYS A 187 3.70 15.62 21.76
N ALA A 188 3.83 14.75 20.77
CA ALA A 188 5.12 14.34 20.24
C ALA A 188 5.85 15.46 19.48
N MET A 189 5.15 16.54 19.07
CA MET A 189 5.76 17.70 18.41
C MET A 189 6.87 18.37 19.24
N ASP A 190 6.79 18.31 20.57
CA ASP A 190 7.82 18.84 21.49
C ASP A 190 9.21 18.24 21.26
N LYS A 191 9.26 17.05 20.64
CA LYS A 191 10.48 16.28 20.34
C LYS A 191 10.54 15.86 18.87
N ALA A 192 9.90 16.62 18.00
CA ALA A 192 9.88 16.30 16.59
C ALA A 192 11.26 16.48 15.95
N ASP A 193 11.62 15.54 15.07
CA ASP A 193 12.84 15.52 14.29
C ASP A 193 12.50 15.66 12.80
N PRO A 194 12.71 16.84 12.19
CA PRO A 194 12.41 17.04 10.77
C PRO A 194 13.34 16.26 9.83
N VAL A 195 14.51 15.80 10.28
CA VAL A 195 15.38 14.94 9.46
C VAL A 195 14.71 13.58 9.30
N HIS A 196 14.27 12.98 10.41
CA HIS A 196 13.50 11.74 10.38
C HIS A 196 12.17 11.90 9.63
N GLY A 197 11.50 13.04 9.77
CA GLY A 197 10.29 13.36 9.00
C GLY A 197 10.50 13.34 7.49
N ARG A 198 11.65 13.86 7.02
CA ARG A 198 12.04 13.78 5.61
C ARG A 198 12.27 12.34 5.15
N GLU A 199 12.90 11.52 5.99
CA GLU A 199 13.11 10.09 5.72
C GLU A 199 11.78 9.36 5.56
N ILE A 200 10.81 9.63 6.44
CA ILE A 200 9.47 9.06 6.33
C ILE A 200 8.80 9.50 5.03
N PHE A 201 8.84 10.80 4.69
CA PHE A 201 8.18 11.35 3.51
C PHE A 201 8.65 10.68 2.20
N PHE A 202 9.97 10.49 2.06
CA PHE A 202 10.58 9.90 0.86
C PHE A 202 10.80 8.38 0.95
N GLY A 203 10.59 7.79 2.13
CA GLY A 203 10.74 6.36 2.41
C GLY A 203 9.38 5.71 2.65
N ARG A 204 9.21 5.12 3.84
CA ARG A 204 8.04 4.29 4.18
C ARG A 204 6.69 5.00 4.22
N GLY A 205 6.66 6.32 4.41
CA GLY A 205 5.43 7.10 4.29
C GLY A 205 4.96 7.21 2.84
N THR A 206 5.86 7.02 1.86
CA THR A 206 5.60 7.08 0.41
C THR A 206 4.87 8.35 -0.05
N CYS A 207 4.92 9.41 0.75
CA CYS A 207 4.17 10.64 0.52
C CYS A 207 4.55 11.28 -0.83
N PHE A 208 5.82 11.14 -1.23
CA PHE A 208 6.35 11.62 -2.52
C PHE A 208 5.70 10.97 -3.75
N ALA A 209 5.10 9.79 -3.61
CA ALA A 209 4.39 9.12 -4.69
C ALA A 209 3.12 9.86 -5.10
N CYS A 210 2.60 10.75 -4.23
CA CYS A 210 1.45 11.58 -4.53
C CYS A 210 1.76 13.07 -4.42
N HIS A 211 2.55 13.49 -3.44
CA HIS A 211 2.79 14.90 -3.14
C HIS A 211 4.13 15.38 -3.64
N LYS A 212 4.14 16.59 -4.19
CA LYS A 212 5.37 17.31 -4.50
C LYS A 212 5.85 18.04 -3.26
N ALA A 213 7.13 17.90 -2.94
CA ALA A 213 7.79 18.60 -1.84
C ALA A 213 9.28 18.78 -2.15
N ALA A 214 9.84 19.96 -1.86
CA ALA A 214 11.26 20.27 -2.09
C ALA A 214 11.74 19.92 -3.52
N GLY A 215 10.90 20.15 -4.52
CA GLY A 215 11.19 19.86 -5.93
C GLY A 215 11.16 18.38 -6.34
N GLN A 216 10.79 17.46 -5.45
CA GLN A 216 10.68 16.02 -5.70
C GLN A 216 9.23 15.53 -5.55
N GLY A 217 8.94 14.35 -6.09
CA GLY A 217 7.59 13.76 -6.10
C GLY A 217 6.77 14.14 -7.34
N ILE A 218 5.48 13.83 -7.32
CA ILE A 218 4.53 14.16 -8.40
C ILE A 218 3.38 15.03 -7.88
N THR A 219 2.57 15.59 -8.79
CA THR A 219 1.42 16.42 -8.44
C THR A 219 0.13 15.60 -8.54
N LEU A 220 0.08 14.48 -7.81
CA LEU A 220 -1.16 13.72 -7.67
C LEU A 220 -1.98 14.30 -6.50
N GLY A 221 -1.38 14.50 -5.33
CA GLY A 221 -1.98 15.22 -4.21
C GLY A 221 -1.64 16.72 -4.21
N PRO A 222 -2.23 17.50 -3.29
CA PRO A 222 -1.93 18.92 -3.11
C PRO A 222 -0.43 19.21 -2.95
N ASP A 223 0.03 20.32 -3.52
CA ASP A 223 1.41 20.78 -3.31
C ASP A 223 1.62 21.18 -1.84
N LEU A 224 2.64 20.58 -1.23
CA LEU A 224 2.99 20.80 0.17
C LEU A 224 4.01 21.94 0.34
N ASN A 225 4.60 22.44 -0.74
CA ASN A 225 5.49 23.60 -0.69
C ASN A 225 4.74 24.84 -0.17
N GLY A 226 5.36 25.54 0.78
CA GLY A 226 4.80 26.71 1.45
C GLY A 226 3.55 26.45 2.30
N ILE A 227 3.22 25.20 2.63
CA ILE A 227 1.96 24.84 3.32
C ILE A 227 1.76 25.56 4.65
N ARG A 228 2.84 25.89 5.37
CA ARG A 228 2.79 26.65 6.63
C ARG A 228 2.10 28.02 6.51
N THR A 229 2.07 28.60 5.31
CA THR A 229 1.36 29.88 5.06
C THR A 229 -0.15 29.72 4.96
N ARG A 230 -0.64 28.49 4.73
CA ARG A 230 -2.05 28.18 4.43
C ARG A 230 -2.73 27.34 5.51
N ARG A 231 -1.95 26.60 6.32
CA ARG A 231 -2.41 25.58 7.27
C ARG A 231 -1.52 25.53 8.51
N ASP A 232 -2.09 25.09 9.63
CA ASP A 232 -1.39 24.90 10.89
C ASP A 232 -0.93 23.44 11.11
N ILE A 233 -0.22 23.21 12.21
CA ILE A 233 0.31 21.89 12.60
C ILE A 233 -0.83 20.88 12.78
N GLU A 234 -1.92 21.28 13.42
CA GLU A 234 -3.04 20.39 13.71
C GLU A 234 -3.71 19.91 12.42
N TYR A 235 -3.89 20.81 11.44
CA TYR A 235 -4.41 20.46 10.12
C TYR A 235 -3.54 19.40 9.44
N VAL A 236 -2.22 19.54 9.47
CA VAL A 236 -1.31 18.58 8.82
C VAL A 236 -1.38 17.22 9.50
N ILE A 237 -1.33 17.17 10.84
CA ILE A 237 -1.46 15.92 11.60
C ILE A 237 -2.82 15.26 11.32
N ARG A 238 -3.91 16.04 11.38
CA ARG A 238 -5.27 15.55 11.12
C ARG A 238 -5.41 15.03 9.70
N SER A 239 -4.86 15.74 8.72
CA SER A 239 -4.85 15.28 7.32
C SER A 239 -4.18 13.91 7.22
N ILE A 240 -2.99 13.74 7.83
CA ILE A 240 -2.25 12.46 7.81
C ILE A 240 -3.08 11.32 8.46
N LEU A 241 -3.70 11.58 9.61
CA LEU A 241 -4.39 10.55 10.39
C LEU A 241 -5.81 10.24 9.91
N ILE A 242 -6.51 11.23 9.36
CA ILE A 242 -7.93 11.18 9.01
C ILE A 242 -8.13 11.85 7.64
N PRO A 243 -7.56 11.28 6.56
CA PRO A 243 -7.53 11.92 5.24
C PRO A 243 -8.93 12.11 4.63
N ASP A 244 -9.92 11.34 5.07
CA ASP A 244 -11.31 11.41 4.60
C ASP A 244 -12.10 12.58 5.23
N GLU A 245 -11.60 13.19 6.31
CA GLU A 245 -12.30 14.30 7.00
C GLU A 245 -12.38 15.55 6.13
N TYR A 246 -11.35 15.78 5.31
CA TYR A 246 -11.29 16.92 4.41
C TYR A 246 -10.48 16.60 3.15
N ILE A 247 -11.19 16.45 2.02
CA ILE A 247 -10.57 16.32 0.70
C ILE A 247 -10.51 17.71 0.06
N VAL A 248 -9.29 18.18 -0.22
CA VAL A 248 -9.07 19.47 -0.90
C VAL A 248 -9.80 19.46 -2.25
N GLU A 249 -10.52 20.54 -2.54
CA GLU A 249 -11.20 20.73 -3.83
C GLU A 249 -10.22 20.56 -5.01
N GLY A 250 -10.63 19.78 -6.02
CA GLY A 250 -9.79 19.44 -7.18
C GLY A 250 -8.87 18.23 -6.99
N PHE A 251 -8.88 17.60 -5.82
CA PHE A 251 -8.10 16.39 -5.52
C PHE A 251 -8.96 15.15 -5.22
N GLN A 252 -10.25 15.22 -5.49
CA GLN A 252 -11.14 14.06 -5.47
C GLN A 252 -10.74 13.09 -6.60
N GLN A 253 -10.59 11.81 -6.25
CA GLN A 253 -10.41 10.76 -7.25
C GLN A 253 -11.75 10.54 -7.96
N THR A 254 -11.73 10.51 -9.28
CA THR A 254 -12.92 10.42 -10.13
C THR A 254 -12.75 9.34 -11.19
N SER A 255 -13.77 8.50 -11.35
CA SER A 255 -13.92 7.60 -12.49
C SER A 255 -14.87 8.23 -13.51
N LEU A 256 -14.43 8.34 -14.76
CA LEU A 256 -15.23 8.77 -15.90
C LEU A 256 -15.45 7.59 -16.84
N ALA A 257 -16.70 7.24 -17.12
CA ALA A 257 -17.06 6.39 -18.24
C ALA A 257 -17.36 7.29 -19.45
N MET A 258 -16.70 7.05 -20.57
CA MET A 258 -16.80 7.85 -21.80
C MET A 258 -17.73 7.19 -22.81
N LYS A 259 -18.35 8.00 -23.69
CA LYS A 259 -19.23 7.54 -24.79
C LYS A 259 -18.52 6.62 -25.79
N ASP A 260 -17.21 6.82 -25.98
CA ASP A 260 -16.36 6.00 -26.84
C ASP A 260 -15.92 4.67 -26.19
N GLY A 261 -16.43 4.37 -24.98
CA GLY A 261 -16.13 3.15 -24.24
C GLY A 261 -14.89 3.24 -23.34
N ARG A 262 -14.11 4.33 -23.39
CA ARG A 262 -12.99 4.51 -22.46
C ARG A 262 -13.49 4.65 -21.01
N LYS A 263 -12.68 4.16 -20.07
CA LYS A 263 -12.82 4.45 -18.65
C LYS A 263 -11.57 5.17 -18.19
N LEU A 264 -11.73 6.40 -17.73
CA LEU A 264 -10.64 7.19 -17.16
C LEU A 264 -10.79 7.18 -15.64
N PHE A 265 -9.68 7.04 -14.94
CA PHE A 265 -9.63 7.13 -13.48
C PHE A 265 -8.47 8.05 -13.13
N GLY A 266 -8.73 9.08 -12.34
CA GLY A 266 -7.77 10.12 -12.03
C GLY A 266 -8.43 11.27 -11.29
N MET A 267 -7.80 12.44 -11.23
CA MET A 267 -8.39 13.61 -10.54
C MET A 267 -8.68 14.72 -11.52
N ILE A 268 -9.82 15.37 -11.35
CA ILE A 268 -10.22 16.52 -12.14
C ILE A 268 -9.48 17.75 -11.61
N GLN A 269 -8.50 18.22 -12.38
CA GLN A 269 -7.72 19.42 -12.09
C GLN A 269 -8.43 20.69 -12.53
N GLU A 270 -9.18 20.61 -13.63
CA GLU A 270 -9.87 21.75 -14.24
C GLU A 270 -11.14 21.24 -14.92
N GLU A 271 -12.24 21.95 -14.69
CA GLU A 271 -13.53 21.67 -15.30
C GLU A 271 -14.13 22.98 -15.82
N THR A 272 -14.53 22.96 -17.08
CA THR A 272 -15.26 24.04 -17.76
C THR A 272 -16.55 23.47 -18.34
N ALA A 273 -17.43 24.32 -18.86
CA ALA A 273 -18.65 23.86 -19.52
C ALA A 273 -18.37 22.94 -20.73
N GLU A 274 -17.21 23.05 -21.38
CA GLU A 274 -16.88 22.30 -22.59
C GLU A 274 -15.96 21.11 -22.33
N THR A 275 -15.02 21.24 -21.39
CA THR A 275 -13.95 20.26 -21.18
C THR A 275 -13.68 19.95 -19.71
N VAL A 276 -13.25 18.72 -19.49
CA VAL A 276 -12.74 18.22 -18.21
C VAL A 276 -11.30 17.78 -18.42
N LYS A 277 -10.39 18.33 -17.62
CA LYS A 277 -8.97 17.94 -17.58
C LYS A 277 -8.75 17.01 -16.39
N ILE A 278 -8.40 15.76 -16.69
CA ILE A 278 -8.15 14.71 -15.71
C ILE A 278 -6.67 14.32 -15.70
N TYR A 279 -6.08 14.21 -14.51
CA TYR A 279 -4.74 13.70 -14.29
C TYR A 279 -4.81 12.22 -13.89
N LEU A 280 -4.27 11.34 -14.73
CA LEU A 280 -4.26 9.91 -14.47
C LEU A 280 -3.15 9.53 -13.47
N PRO A 281 -3.27 8.40 -12.75
CA PRO A 281 -2.21 7.89 -11.88
C PRO A 281 -0.86 7.65 -12.56
N THR A 282 -0.86 7.53 -13.90
CA THR A 282 0.36 7.43 -14.72
C THR A 282 1.14 8.75 -14.81
N GLY A 283 0.57 9.86 -14.31
CA GLY A 283 1.09 11.21 -14.49
C GLY A 283 0.70 11.84 -15.83
N GLU A 284 -0.07 11.13 -16.66
CA GLU A 284 -0.60 11.64 -17.92
C GLU A 284 -1.77 12.59 -17.66
N GLN A 285 -1.76 13.74 -18.35
CA GLN A 285 -2.88 14.66 -18.37
C GLN A 285 -3.74 14.39 -19.61
N VAL A 286 -5.01 14.08 -19.39
CA VAL A 286 -5.99 13.84 -20.46
C VAL A 286 -7.05 14.93 -20.42
N VAL A 287 -7.35 15.52 -21.58
CA VAL A 287 -8.48 16.45 -21.73
C VAL A 287 -9.58 15.73 -22.50
N VAL A 288 -10.77 15.72 -21.93
CA VAL A 288 -11.97 15.17 -22.57
C VAL A 288 -13.06 16.23 -22.67
N ARG A 289 -13.95 16.11 -23.66
CA ARG A 289 -15.13 16.97 -23.72
C ARG A 289 -16.12 16.53 -22.65
N ALA A 290 -16.70 17.48 -21.93
CA ALA A 290 -17.71 17.20 -20.91
C ALA A 290 -18.92 16.45 -21.51
N ALA A 291 -19.30 16.81 -22.74
CA ALA A 291 -20.38 16.17 -23.49
C ALA A 291 -20.11 14.69 -23.84
N ASP A 292 -18.86 14.21 -23.76
CA ASP A 292 -18.49 12.81 -24.04
C ASP A 292 -18.50 11.92 -22.80
N ILE A 293 -18.76 12.48 -21.61
CA ILE A 293 -18.85 11.73 -20.35
C ILE A 293 -20.25 11.10 -20.25
N LEU A 294 -20.30 9.77 -20.15
CA LEU A 294 -21.53 9.01 -19.90
C LEU A 294 -21.89 8.97 -18.42
N LYS A 295 -20.88 8.73 -17.58
CA LYS A 295 -21.05 8.59 -16.12
C LYS A 295 -19.81 9.10 -15.42
N ARG A 296 -20.02 9.88 -14.37
CA ARG A 296 -19.01 10.29 -13.41
C ARG A 296 -19.30 9.61 -12.07
N ASP A 297 -18.25 9.11 -11.43
CA ASP A 297 -18.29 8.55 -10.09
C ASP A 297 -17.12 9.12 -9.30
N ASP A 298 -17.42 10.03 -8.38
CA ASP A 298 -16.43 10.65 -7.51
C ASP A 298 -16.24 9.77 -6.27
N ALA A 299 -14.98 9.47 -5.96
CA ALA A 299 -14.62 8.69 -4.79
C ALA A 299 -15.10 9.43 -3.53
N LYS A 300 -15.82 8.71 -2.69
CA LYS A 300 -16.31 9.22 -1.40
C LYS A 300 -15.21 9.37 -0.35
N ASN A 301 -14.06 8.77 -0.60
CA ASN A 301 -12.92 8.72 0.30
C ASN A 301 -11.71 9.33 -0.41
N SER A 302 -10.78 9.83 0.40
CA SER A 302 -9.51 10.38 -0.04
C SER A 302 -8.66 9.34 -0.74
N GLY A 303 -7.86 9.82 -1.70
CA GLY A 303 -6.78 9.01 -2.28
C GLY A 303 -5.59 8.85 -1.34
N MET A 304 -5.51 9.63 -0.26
CA MET A 304 -4.45 9.47 0.74
C MET A 304 -4.74 8.25 1.64
N PRO A 305 -3.72 7.41 1.94
CA PRO A 305 -3.94 6.22 2.75
C PRO A 305 -4.46 6.53 4.16
N SER A 306 -5.65 6.04 4.51
CA SER A 306 -6.18 6.09 5.88
C SER A 306 -5.44 5.16 6.85
N SER A 307 -4.50 4.37 6.33
CA SER A 307 -3.66 3.45 7.07
C SER A 307 -2.61 4.10 7.95
N PHE A 308 -2.24 5.37 7.71
CA PHE A 308 -1.16 6.02 8.44
C PHE A 308 -1.39 6.07 9.96
N ILE A 309 -2.66 6.05 10.38
CA ILE A 309 -3.03 5.95 11.80
C ILE A 309 -2.63 4.60 12.46
N TYR A 310 -2.33 3.58 11.66
CA TYR A 310 -1.91 2.25 12.10
C TYR A 310 -0.45 1.91 11.74
N THR A 311 0.12 2.58 10.74
CA THR A 311 1.47 2.28 10.23
C THR A 311 2.54 3.27 10.69
N LEU A 312 2.14 4.47 11.13
CA LEU A 312 3.01 5.45 11.76
C LEU A 312 2.82 5.40 13.28
N SER A 313 3.79 5.92 14.03
CA SER A 313 3.67 6.23 15.45
C SER A 313 3.36 7.71 15.67
N ASP A 314 2.95 8.11 16.89
CA ASP A 314 2.77 9.53 17.24
C ASP A 314 4.04 10.35 16.94
N LYS A 315 5.22 9.77 17.20
CA LYS A 315 6.54 10.37 16.92
C LYS A 315 6.74 10.54 15.41
N ASP A 316 6.42 9.54 14.61
CA ASP A 316 6.58 9.59 13.15
C ASP A 316 5.72 10.68 12.53
N VAL A 317 4.47 10.77 12.98
CA VAL A 317 3.53 11.80 12.50
C VAL A 317 4.01 13.19 12.91
N ALA A 318 4.55 13.34 14.14
CA ALA A 318 5.14 14.59 14.58
C ALA A 318 6.39 14.98 13.78
N ASP A 319 7.30 14.04 13.55
CA ASP A 319 8.53 14.22 12.77
C ASP A 319 8.21 14.61 11.32
N LEU A 320 7.29 13.87 10.68
CA LEU A 320 6.80 14.15 9.34
C LEU A 320 6.15 15.53 9.25
N THR A 321 5.29 15.87 10.22
CA THR A 321 4.64 17.19 10.29
C THR A 321 5.67 18.29 10.45
N ALA A 322 6.63 18.13 11.36
CA ALA A 322 7.69 19.12 11.57
C ALA A 322 8.47 19.38 10.29
N TRP A 323 8.82 18.32 9.54
CA TRP A 323 9.47 18.47 8.25
C TRP A 323 8.60 19.18 7.21
N ILE A 324 7.34 18.76 7.03
CA ILE A 324 6.39 19.38 6.10
C ILE A 324 6.24 20.89 6.38
N MET A 325 6.22 21.28 7.66
CA MET A 325 6.12 22.68 8.07
C MET A 325 7.39 23.52 7.82
N THR A 326 8.50 22.89 7.43
CA THR A 326 9.72 23.59 6.95
C THR A 326 9.70 23.89 5.45
N LEU A 327 8.80 23.27 4.68
CA LEU A 327 8.73 23.44 3.24
C LEU A 327 8.37 24.89 2.87
N GLN A 328 9.15 25.47 1.96
CA GLN A 328 9.01 26.83 1.45
C GLN A 328 8.15 26.88 0.19
#